data_AF-A0A497SQB4-F1
#
_entry.id   AF-A0A497SQB4-F1
#
_cell.length_a   1.000
_cell.length_b   1.000
_cell.length_c   1.000
_cell.angle_alpha   90.00
_cell.angle_beta   90.00
_cell.angle_gamma   90.00
#
_symmetry.space_group_name_H-M   'P 1'
#
loop_
_entity.id
_entity.type
_entity.pdbx_description
1 polymer ?
#
loop_
_entity_poly.entity_id
_entity_poly.type
_entity_poly.pdbx_seq_one_letter_code
_entity_poly.pdbx_strand_id
1 'polypeptide(L)'
;MIMNFFEINADLHIHSKYARGVSNKMEIPVLAKQAKLKGVQLLGTGDCLHNKWLSHLKENLKGEGIYEYNGSETKFVLQTEVQTFDRVHHVILLPSFSKVEELREKLMKYSNNLDADGRPHLSISGEEIAEFVFECEGLFGPAHAFTPYFGVYAHYNSLKECYGKYSNKISFLELGLSADSHLADKISELHKLTFLSNS
;
A
#
# COMPACT_ATOMS: atom_id res chain seq x y z
N MET A 1 15.08 34.13 0.65
CA MET A 1 13.86 33.56 0.03
C MET A 1 13.37 32.49 1.00
N ILE A 2 12.27 32.73 1.71
CA ILE A 2 11.71 31.72 2.61
C ILE A 2 11.09 30.66 1.69
N MET A 3 11.70 29.48 1.63
CA MET A 3 11.05 28.33 1.01
C MET A 3 9.87 27.97 1.90
N ASN A 4 8.65 28.28 1.47
CA ASN A 4 7.45 27.70 2.06
C ASN A 4 7.46 26.21 1.70
N PHE A 5 8.00 25.39 2.61
CA PHE A 5 7.79 23.95 2.52
C PHE A 5 6.32 23.68 2.78
N PHE A 6 5.68 23.00 1.83
CA PHE A 6 4.33 22.50 2.02
C PHE A 6 4.43 21.22 2.84
N GLU A 7 4.02 21.28 4.11
CA GLU A 7 3.98 20.13 4.99
C GLU A 7 2.67 19.36 4.77
N ILE A 8 2.78 18.05 4.58
CA ILE A 8 1.62 17.16 4.43
C ILE A 8 1.73 16.00 5.41
N ASN A 9 0.61 15.68 6.05
CA ASN A 9 0.43 14.41 6.73
C ASN A 9 -0.18 13.42 5.75
N ALA A 10 0.43 12.24 5.66
CA ALA A 10 -0.01 11.17 4.80
C ALA A 10 -0.31 9.91 5.62
N ASP A 11 -1.34 9.18 5.21
CA ASP A 11 -1.63 7.83 5.68
C ASP A 11 -1.85 6.94 4.45
N LEU A 12 -0.85 6.11 4.17
CA LEU A 12 -0.69 5.41 2.90
C LEU A 12 -0.98 3.92 3.00
N HIS A 13 -1.67 3.49 4.06
CA HIS A 13 -2.12 2.11 4.19
C HIS A 13 -3.46 2.07 4.92
N ILE A 14 -4.52 1.93 4.14
CA ILE A 14 -5.87 1.68 4.65
C ILE A 14 -6.52 0.55 3.87
N HIS A 15 -7.74 0.20 4.27
CA HIS A 15 -8.58 -0.74 3.55
C HIS A 15 -9.95 -0.15 3.22
N SER A 16 -10.52 -0.62 2.12
CA SER A 16 -11.88 -0.31 1.71
C SER A 16 -12.89 -1.21 2.43
N LYS A 17 -14.18 -0.95 2.21
CA LYS A 17 -15.28 -1.81 2.68
C LYS A 17 -15.26 -3.25 2.13
N TYR A 18 -14.39 -3.57 1.16
CA TYR A 18 -14.29 -4.90 0.55
C TYR A 18 -13.26 -5.81 1.25
N ALA A 19 -12.40 -5.27 2.11
CA ALA A 19 -11.52 -6.08 2.95
C ALA A 19 -12.28 -6.70 4.12
N ARG A 20 -11.89 -7.92 4.50
CA ARG A 20 -12.45 -8.59 5.68
C ARG A 20 -12.12 -7.85 6.98
N GLY A 21 -13.10 -7.77 7.88
CA GLY A 21 -12.93 -7.13 9.18
C GLY A 21 -12.97 -5.59 9.14
N VAL A 22 -13.34 -5.02 7.99
CA VAL A 22 -13.37 -3.57 7.77
C VAL A 22 -14.81 -3.04 7.75
N SER A 23 -15.00 -1.79 8.18
CA SER A 23 -16.32 -1.16 8.22
C SER A 23 -16.91 -0.95 6.82
N ASN A 24 -18.21 -1.21 6.67
CA ASN A 24 -18.96 -0.88 5.45
C ASN A 24 -19.00 0.62 5.11
N LYS A 25 -18.53 1.49 6.03
CA LYS A 25 -18.45 2.94 5.83
C LYS A 25 -17.14 3.40 5.16
N MET A 26 -16.21 2.49 4.89
CA MET A 26 -14.93 2.81 4.23
C MET A 26 -15.15 3.06 2.72
N GLU A 27 -15.71 4.23 2.41
CA GLU A 27 -15.99 4.73 1.07
C GLU A 27 -15.36 6.12 0.87
N ILE A 28 -14.91 6.44 -0.36
CA ILE A 28 -14.21 7.72 -0.67
C ILE A 28 -14.88 8.97 -0.08
N PRO A 29 -16.21 9.18 -0.19
CA PRO A 29 -16.85 10.36 0.40
C PRO A 29 -16.69 10.45 1.93
N VAL A 30 -16.76 9.32 2.62
CA VAL A 30 -16.58 9.24 4.07
C VAL A 30 -15.11 9.44 4.43
N LEU A 31 -14.20 8.78 3.70
CA LEU A 31 -12.76 8.86 3.89
C LEU A 31 -12.27 10.31 3.74
N ALA A 32 -12.67 11.00 2.66
CA ALA A 32 -12.31 12.41 2.44
C ALA A 32 -12.75 13.31 3.61
N LYS A 33 -13.96 13.08 4.15
CA LYS A 33 -14.47 13.84 5.29
C LYS A 33 -13.69 13.54 6.58
N GLN A 34 -13.42 12.26 6.88
CA GLN A 34 -12.74 11.87 8.12
C GLN A 34 -11.25 12.21 8.10
N ALA A 35 -10.58 12.03 6.97
CA ALA A 35 -9.18 12.41 6.80
C ALA A 35 -8.98 13.91 7.02
N LYS A 36 -9.87 14.76 6.50
CA LYS A 36 -9.87 16.20 6.79
C LYS A 36 -9.99 16.48 8.28
N LEU A 37 -10.92 15.83 8.99
CA LEU A 37 -11.07 16.01 10.44
C LEU A 37 -9.82 15.54 11.22
N LYS A 38 -9.15 14.50 10.73
CA LYS A 38 -7.90 13.99 11.31
C LYS A 38 -6.68 14.88 11.00
N GLY A 39 -6.76 15.71 9.96
CA GLY A 39 -5.65 16.53 9.47
C GLY A 39 -4.72 15.81 8.49
N VAL A 40 -5.23 14.81 7.77
CA VAL A 40 -4.51 14.03 6.74
C VAL A 40 -4.79 14.61 5.36
N GLN A 41 -3.74 15.11 4.70
CA GLN A 41 -3.82 15.76 3.39
C GLN A 41 -3.63 14.77 2.23
N LEU A 42 -2.98 13.62 2.46
CA LEU A 42 -2.82 12.57 1.45
C LEU A 42 -3.20 11.20 2.02
N LEU A 43 -4.12 10.51 1.38
CA LEU A 43 -4.61 9.20 1.84
C LEU A 43 -4.41 8.13 0.75
N GLY A 44 -3.95 6.95 1.14
CA GLY A 44 -4.03 5.76 0.29
C GLY A 44 -5.50 5.41 0.01
N THR A 45 -5.82 4.90 -1.17
CA THR A 45 -7.21 4.49 -1.46
C THR A 45 -7.63 3.20 -0.75
N GLY A 46 -6.66 2.36 -0.35
CA GLY A 46 -6.89 0.95 -0.03
C GLY A 46 -7.34 0.15 -1.24
N ASP A 47 -7.04 -1.15 -1.24
CA ASP A 47 -7.67 -2.21 -2.04
C ASP A 47 -7.86 -1.91 -3.54
N CYS A 48 -7.01 -1.09 -4.18
CA CYS A 48 -7.28 -0.58 -5.53
C CYS A 48 -7.31 -1.66 -6.63
N LEU A 49 -6.87 -2.89 -6.32
CA LEU A 49 -6.96 -4.06 -7.22
C LEU A 49 -8.35 -4.71 -7.26
N HIS A 50 -9.19 -4.50 -6.25
CA HIS A 50 -10.51 -5.11 -6.17
C HIS A 50 -11.47 -4.46 -7.18
N ASN A 51 -12.05 -5.22 -8.11
CA ASN A 51 -12.74 -4.64 -9.28
C ASN A 51 -13.89 -3.69 -8.91
N LYS A 52 -14.76 -4.04 -7.95
CA LYS A 52 -15.85 -3.16 -7.54
C LYS A 52 -15.36 -1.89 -6.84
N TRP A 53 -14.21 -1.97 -6.16
CA TRP A 53 -13.61 -0.81 -5.51
C TRP A 53 -12.95 0.08 -6.57
N LEU A 54 -12.23 -0.51 -7.51
CA LEU A 54 -11.64 0.19 -8.65
C LEU A 54 -12.69 0.98 -9.45
N SER A 55 -13.87 0.40 -9.70
CA SER A 55 -15.01 1.13 -10.31
C SER A 55 -15.42 2.34 -9.46
N HIS A 56 -15.60 2.15 -8.16
CA HIS A 56 -15.92 3.22 -7.22
C HIS A 56 -14.85 4.33 -7.23
N LEU A 57 -13.56 3.96 -7.25
CA LEU A 57 -12.45 4.91 -7.35
C LEU A 57 -12.52 5.72 -8.65
N LYS A 58 -12.68 5.07 -9.80
CA LYS A 58 -12.75 5.74 -11.12
C LYS A 58 -13.96 6.67 -11.25
N GLU A 59 -15.08 6.33 -10.62
CA GLU A 59 -16.29 7.15 -10.61
C GLU A 59 -16.12 8.41 -9.75
N ASN A 60 -15.50 8.28 -8.58
CA ASN A 60 -15.45 9.33 -7.57
C ASN A 60 -14.19 10.20 -7.63
N LEU A 61 -13.07 9.66 -8.12
CA LEU A 61 -11.79 10.35 -8.12
C LEU A 61 -11.45 10.96 -9.48
N LYS A 62 -10.88 12.16 -9.46
CA LYS A 62 -10.37 12.88 -10.64
C LYS A 62 -8.92 13.30 -10.41
N GLY A 63 -8.12 13.35 -11.47
CA GLY A 63 -6.69 13.69 -11.41
C GLY A 63 -5.81 12.64 -12.08
N GLU A 64 -4.50 12.84 -11.97
CA GLU A 64 -3.46 11.97 -12.52
C GLU A 64 -2.30 11.90 -11.52
N GLY A 65 -1.90 10.69 -11.11
CA GLY A 65 -0.91 10.48 -10.04
C GLY A 65 -1.45 10.75 -8.64
N ILE A 66 -1.96 11.96 -8.43
CA ILE A 66 -2.62 12.40 -7.21
C ILE A 66 -4.06 12.77 -7.55
N TYR A 67 -4.99 12.19 -6.80
CA TYR A 67 -6.41 12.21 -7.08
C TYR A 67 -7.18 13.04 -6.07
N GLU A 68 -8.34 13.54 -6.46
CA GLU A 68 -9.23 14.36 -5.64
C GLU A 68 -10.68 13.86 -5.74
N TYR A 69 -11.42 14.00 -4.64
CA TYR A 69 -12.86 13.80 -4.58
C TYR A 69 -13.58 15.15 -4.43
N ASN A 70 -14.32 15.62 -5.45
CA ASN A 70 -15.24 16.76 -5.37
C ASN A 70 -14.69 18.02 -4.65
N GLY A 71 -13.47 18.47 -4.98
CA GLY A 71 -12.87 19.63 -4.34
C GLY A 71 -12.35 19.38 -2.92
N SER A 72 -12.20 18.12 -2.50
CA SER A 72 -11.70 17.78 -1.16
C SER A 72 -10.28 18.30 -0.93
N GLU A 73 -10.04 18.75 0.31
CA GLU A 73 -8.69 19.11 0.77
C GLU A 73 -7.77 17.88 0.83
N THR A 74 -8.27 16.76 1.33
CA THR A 74 -7.57 15.46 1.28
C THR A 74 -7.48 14.99 -0.17
N LYS A 75 -6.26 14.68 -0.60
CA LYS A 75 -5.96 14.02 -1.87
C LYS A 75 -5.75 12.52 -1.67
N PHE A 76 -5.78 11.77 -2.76
CA PHE A 76 -5.68 10.32 -2.75
C PHE A 76 -4.55 9.83 -3.66
N VAL A 77 -3.90 8.75 -3.26
CA VAL A 77 -2.98 7.97 -4.10
C VAL A 77 -3.47 6.53 -4.19
N LEU A 78 -3.34 5.92 -5.37
CA LEU A 78 -3.80 4.55 -5.59
C LEU A 78 -2.92 3.59 -4.79
N GLN A 79 -3.56 2.86 -3.90
CA GLN A 79 -2.88 2.01 -2.93
C GLN A 79 -3.63 0.68 -2.76
N THR A 80 -2.86 -0.39 -2.55
CA THR A 80 -3.38 -1.71 -2.17
C THR A 80 -2.41 -2.40 -1.21
N GLU A 81 -2.89 -3.43 -0.52
CA GLU A 81 -2.09 -4.40 0.22
C GLU A 81 -2.38 -5.79 -0.35
N VAL A 82 -1.34 -6.62 -0.52
CA VAL A 82 -1.49 -8.01 -0.97
C VAL A 82 -0.79 -8.96 0.01
N GLN A 83 -1.28 -10.20 0.11
CA GLN A 83 -0.65 -11.27 0.88
C GLN A 83 -0.05 -12.33 -0.06
N THR A 84 1.23 -12.65 0.07
CA THR A 84 1.91 -13.71 -0.69
C THR A 84 1.69 -15.11 -0.08
N PHE A 85 2.19 -16.17 -0.72
CA PHE A 85 1.93 -17.56 -0.29
C PHE A 85 2.49 -17.87 1.11
N ASP A 86 3.61 -17.25 1.45
CA ASP A 86 4.31 -17.32 2.73
C ASP A 86 3.62 -16.50 3.84
N ARG A 87 2.48 -15.87 3.49
CA ARG A 87 1.65 -15.02 4.34
C ARG A 87 2.27 -13.66 4.65
N VAL A 88 3.32 -13.23 3.96
CA VAL A 88 3.84 -11.86 4.13
C VAL A 88 2.91 -10.86 3.44
N HIS A 89 2.70 -9.71 4.07
CA HIS A 89 1.93 -8.61 3.49
C HIS A 89 2.82 -7.54 2.87
N HIS A 90 2.33 -6.92 1.80
CA HIS A 90 3.06 -5.92 1.03
C HIS A 90 2.17 -4.74 0.66
N VAL A 91 2.64 -3.52 0.91
CA VAL A 91 1.98 -2.29 0.46
C VAL A 91 2.50 -1.92 -0.93
N ILE A 92 1.57 -1.54 -1.80
CA ILE A 92 1.84 -1.12 -3.18
C ILE A 92 1.18 0.24 -3.40
N LEU A 93 1.95 1.19 -3.95
CA LEU A 93 1.44 2.47 -4.44
C LEU A 93 1.61 2.52 -5.96
N LEU A 94 0.56 2.86 -6.69
CA LEU A 94 0.55 2.83 -8.15
C LEU A 94 0.33 4.25 -8.73
N PRO A 95 1.03 4.60 -9.82
CA PRO A 95 1.01 5.96 -10.35
C PRO A 95 -0.26 6.30 -11.13
N SER A 96 -1.01 5.30 -11.61
CA SER A 96 -2.20 5.54 -12.41
C SER A 96 -3.18 4.37 -12.39
N PHE A 97 -4.43 4.64 -12.77
CA PHE A 97 -5.44 3.59 -12.96
C PHE A 97 -5.05 2.59 -14.05
N SER A 98 -4.33 3.00 -15.10
CA SER A 98 -3.87 2.06 -16.13
C SER A 98 -2.84 1.09 -15.57
N LYS A 99 -1.94 1.54 -14.68
CA LYS A 99 -0.99 0.66 -13.99
C LYS A 99 -1.65 -0.24 -12.95
N VAL A 100 -2.74 0.21 -12.32
CA VAL A 100 -3.59 -0.66 -11.49
C VAL A 100 -4.19 -1.79 -12.32
N GLU A 101 -4.74 -1.49 -13.51
CA GLU A 101 -5.32 -2.50 -14.39
C GLU A 101 -4.25 -3.47 -14.92
N GLU A 102 -3.09 -2.95 -15.34
CA GLU A 102 -1.96 -3.76 -15.80
C GLU A 102 -1.49 -4.75 -14.70
N LEU A 103 -1.29 -4.27 -13.47
CA LEU A 103 -0.90 -5.12 -12.35
C LEU A 103 -1.99 -6.15 -12.04
N ARG A 104 -3.26 -5.72 -12.03
CA ARG A 104 -4.40 -6.61 -11.80
C ARG A 104 -4.42 -7.75 -12.80
N GLU A 105 -4.22 -7.48 -14.09
CA GLU A 105 -4.16 -8.48 -15.15
C GLU A 105 -3.05 -9.52 -14.95
N LYS A 106 -1.85 -9.06 -14.55
CA LYS A 106 -0.74 -9.94 -14.20
C LYS A 106 -1.11 -10.86 -13.02
N LEU A 107 -1.74 -10.31 -11.99
CA LEU A 107 -2.04 -11.01 -10.74
C LEU A 107 -3.26 -11.96 -10.81
N MET A 108 -4.18 -11.79 -11.77
CA MET A 108 -5.35 -12.67 -11.92
C MET A 108 -4.99 -14.16 -12.03
N LYS A 109 -3.83 -14.50 -12.59
CA LYS A 109 -3.38 -15.89 -12.76
C LYS A 109 -2.88 -16.52 -11.44
N TYR A 110 -2.60 -15.68 -10.45
CA TYR A 110 -1.97 -16.07 -9.19
C TYR A 110 -2.89 -15.86 -7.98
N SER A 111 -4.14 -15.42 -8.20
CA SER A 111 -5.09 -15.14 -7.13
C SER A 111 -6.47 -15.68 -7.45
N ASN A 112 -7.05 -16.40 -6.49
CA ASN A 112 -8.43 -16.88 -6.58
C ASN A 112 -9.44 -15.95 -5.86
N ASN A 113 -8.99 -14.86 -5.23
CA ASN A 113 -9.84 -13.99 -4.42
C ASN A 113 -9.66 -12.49 -4.72
N LEU A 114 -9.10 -12.13 -5.87
CA LEU A 114 -8.85 -10.74 -6.29
C LEU A 114 -10.11 -9.84 -6.23
N ASP A 115 -11.28 -10.39 -6.51
CA ASP A 115 -12.58 -9.68 -6.46
C ASP A 115 -13.48 -10.16 -5.31
N ALA A 116 -12.94 -10.98 -4.41
CA ALA A 116 -13.66 -11.50 -3.24
C ALA A 116 -13.18 -10.89 -1.92
N ASP A 117 -11.99 -10.30 -1.90
CA ASP A 117 -11.39 -9.65 -0.74
C ASP A 117 -10.62 -8.40 -1.18
N GLY A 118 -10.67 -7.33 -0.37
CA GLY A 118 -9.88 -6.13 -0.58
C GLY A 118 -8.37 -6.35 -0.48
N ARG A 119 -7.95 -7.35 0.32
CA ARG A 119 -6.58 -7.86 0.35
C ARG A 119 -6.53 -9.25 -0.32
N PRO A 120 -6.10 -9.33 -1.59
CA PRO A 120 -6.00 -10.62 -2.25
C PRO A 120 -4.85 -11.45 -1.72
N HIS A 121 -5.04 -12.76 -1.74
CA HIS A 121 -3.97 -13.74 -1.54
C HIS A 121 -3.40 -14.15 -2.89
N LEU A 122 -2.07 -14.19 -2.98
CA LEU A 122 -1.32 -14.49 -4.18
C LEU A 122 -0.48 -15.76 -3.96
N SER A 123 -0.50 -16.68 -4.92
CA SER A 123 0.29 -17.92 -4.91
C SER A 123 1.73 -17.73 -5.40
N ILE A 124 2.31 -16.54 -5.20
CA ILE A 124 3.65 -16.14 -5.63
C ILE A 124 4.44 -15.57 -4.45
N SER A 125 5.76 -15.55 -4.58
CA SER A 125 6.72 -15.05 -3.59
C SER A 125 6.77 -13.52 -3.52
N GLY A 126 7.40 -13.00 -2.46
CA GLY A 126 7.78 -11.59 -2.34
C GLY A 126 8.65 -11.08 -3.50
N GLU A 127 9.57 -11.91 -4.00
CA GLU A 127 10.43 -11.58 -5.15
C GLU A 127 9.62 -11.43 -6.45
N GLU A 128 8.67 -12.34 -6.72
CA GLU A 128 7.83 -12.31 -7.92
C GLU A 128 6.85 -11.13 -7.92
N ILE A 129 6.18 -10.83 -6.79
CA ILE A 129 5.29 -9.66 -6.73
C ILE A 129 6.08 -8.35 -6.89
N ALA A 130 7.29 -8.27 -6.33
CA ALA A 130 8.15 -7.10 -6.49
C ALA A 130 8.47 -6.84 -7.98
N GLU A 131 8.77 -7.89 -8.74
CA GLU A 131 8.98 -7.81 -10.20
C GLU A 131 7.78 -7.18 -10.91
N PHE A 132 6.59 -7.73 -10.70
CA PHE A 132 5.37 -7.25 -11.35
C PHE A 132 5.04 -5.80 -10.98
N VAL A 133 5.24 -5.42 -9.71
CA VAL A 133 4.99 -4.04 -9.26
C VAL A 133 5.98 -3.05 -9.91
N PHE A 134 7.26 -3.41 -10.01
CA PHE A 134 8.25 -2.54 -10.65
C PHE A 134 8.05 -2.40 -12.16
N GLU A 135 7.62 -3.45 -12.86
CA GLU A 135 7.21 -3.35 -14.26
C GLU A 135 6.01 -2.40 -14.45
N CYS A 136 5.14 -2.32 -13.44
CA CYS A 136 4.02 -1.39 -13.41
C CYS A 136 4.37 -0.02 -12.81
N GLU A 137 5.67 0.28 -12.64
CA GLU A 137 6.17 1.57 -12.12
C GLU A 137 5.68 1.91 -10.71
N GLY A 138 5.26 0.90 -9.94
CA GLY A 138 4.76 1.06 -8.58
C GLY A 138 5.87 1.16 -7.55
N LEU A 139 5.55 1.79 -6.42
CA LEU A 139 6.36 1.71 -5.20
C LEU A 139 5.92 0.49 -4.38
N PHE A 140 6.89 -0.20 -3.81
CA PHE A 140 6.68 -1.50 -3.16
C PHE A 140 7.48 -1.63 -1.88
N GLY A 141 6.88 -2.17 -0.83
CA GLY A 141 7.57 -2.48 0.42
C GLY A 141 6.81 -3.46 1.31
N PRO A 142 7.48 -4.07 2.31
CA PRO A 142 6.81 -4.85 3.33
C PRO A 142 5.81 -3.97 4.09
N ALA A 143 4.60 -4.49 4.28
CA ALA A 143 3.63 -3.93 5.21
C ALA A 143 4.04 -4.31 6.64
N HIS A 144 3.79 -3.41 7.60
CA HIS A 144 3.91 -3.60 9.05
C HIS A 144 4.97 -4.63 9.48
N ALA A 145 6.22 -4.39 9.06
CA ALA A 145 7.31 -5.37 8.95
C ALA A 145 7.61 -6.16 10.23
N PHE A 146 7.34 -5.56 11.39
CA PHE A 146 7.65 -6.11 12.72
C PHE A 146 6.43 -6.71 13.44
N THR A 147 5.25 -6.72 12.82
CA THR A 147 4.08 -7.37 13.38
C THR A 147 4.34 -8.88 13.47
N PRO A 148 4.05 -9.54 14.62
CA PRO A 148 4.42 -10.95 14.86
C PRO A 148 3.61 -11.96 14.03
N TYR A 149 2.75 -11.47 13.14
CA TYR A 149 1.98 -12.23 12.18
C TYR A 149 1.93 -11.42 10.88
N PHE A 150 2.09 -12.08 9.73
CA PHE A 150 2.05 -11.48 8.39
C PHE A 150 3.13 -10.42 8.07
N GLY A 151 3.89 -9.91 9.05
CA GLY A 151 5.05 -9.05 8.83
C GLY A 151 6.24 -9.84 8.29
N VAL A 152 7.09 -9.19 7.48
CA VAL A 152 8.24 -9.86 6.84
C VAL A 152 9.19 -10.53 7.85
N TYR A 153 9.47 -9.88 8.99
CA TYR A 153 10.38 -10.42 10.01
C TYR A 153 9.73 -11.49 10.90
N ALA A 154 8.42 -11.74 10.78
CA ALA A 154 7.79 -12.92 11.38
C ALA A 154 8.05 -14.21 10.58
N HIS A 155 8.43 -14.07 9.30
CA HIS A 155 8.56 -15.17 8.36
C HIS A 155 9.99 -15.34 7.80
N TYR A 156 10.79 -14.27 7.78
CA TYR A 156 12.15 -14.24 7.22
C TYR A 156 13.14 -13.56 8.16
N ASN A 157 14.42 -13.91 8.05
CA ASN A 157 15.48 -13.29 8.85
C ASN A 157 16.09 -12.04 8.18
N SER A 158 15.78 -11.80 6.91
CA SER A 158 16.25 -10.63 6.17
C SER A 158 15.34 -10.28 4.99
N LEU A 159 15.43 -9.04 4.51
CA LEU A 159 14.77 -8.62 3.27
C LEU A 159 15.31 -9.36 2.05
N LYS A 160 16.58 -9.78 2.10
CA LYS A 160 17.22 -10.55 1.03
C LYS A 160 16.58 -11.92 0.84
N GLU A 161 16.19 -12.59 1.93
CA GLU A 161 15.50 -13.88 1.87
C GLU A 161 14.10 -13.76 1.27
N CYS A 162 13.35 -12.69 1.60
CA CYS A 162 11.98 -12.47 1.10
C CYS A 162 11.95 -11.98 -0.36
N TYR A 163 12.81 -11.02 -0.72
CA TYR A 163 12.75 -10.29 -2.00
C TYR A 163 13.86 -10.65 -2.99
N GLY A 164 14.78 -11.55 -2.65
CA GLY A 164 15.81 -12.06 -3.56
C GLY A 164 16.60 -10.94 -4.27
N LYS A 165 16.60 -10.94 -5.62
CA LYS A 165 17.33 -9.93 -6.42
C LYS A 165 16.76 -8.51 -6.27
N TYR A 166 15.52 -8.37 -5.81
CA TYR A 166 14.80 -7.10 -5.65
C TYR A 166 14.94 -6.45 -4.27
N SER A 167 15.58 -7.11 -3.30
CA SER A 167 15.81 -6.58 -1.93
C SER A 167 16.37 -5.15 -1.89
N ASN A 168 17.31 -4.79 -2.78
CA ASN A 168 17.89 -3.45 -2.84
C ASN A 168 17.04 -2.43 -3.64
N LYS A 169 15.88 -2.83 -4.16
CA LYS A 169 14.97 -2.01 -4.96
C LYS A 169 13.64 -1.73 -4.27
N ILE A 170 13.36 -2.36 -3.13
CA ILE A 170 12.16 -2.03 -2.35
C ILE A 170 12.19 -0.54 -1.99
N SER A 171 11.06 0.11 -2.12
CA SER A 171 10.94 1.56 -2.11
C SER A 171 10.89 2.14 -0.70
N PHE A 172 10.33 1.38 0.24
CA PHE A 172 10.14 1.77 1.63
C PHE A 172 9.98 0.51 2.50
N LEU A 173 9.96 0.72 3.82
CA LEU A 173 9.50 -0.27 4.80
C LEU A 173 8.45 0.36 5.70
N GLU A 174 7.30 -0.30 5.86
CA GLU A 174 6.30 0.14 6.82
C GLU A 174 6.60 -0.47 8.20
N LEU A 175 6.74 0.38 9.22
CA LEU A 175 7.06 -0.05 10.60
C LEU A 175 5.93 -0.87 11.21
N GLY A 176 4.69 -0.44 11.00
CA GLY A 176 3.50 -0.98 11.66
C GLY A 176 3.37 -0.54 13.12
N LEU A 177 2.31 -1.00 13.78
CA LEU A 177 1.95 -0.60 15.15
C LEU A 177 2.90 -1.13 16.24
N SER A 178 3.78 -2.08 15.90
CA SER A 178 4.62 -2.82 16.86
C SER A 178 6.06 -2.31 16.94
N ALA A 179 6.43 -1.29 16.17
CA ALA A 179 7.79 -0.79 16.08
C ALA A 179 7.82 0.74 15.88
N ASP A 180 8.93 1.34 16.30
CA ASP A 180 9.31 2.70 15.94
C ASP A 180 10.60 2.68 15.11
N SER A 181 11.01 3.85 14.63
CA SER A 181 12.25 3.98 13.84
C SER A 181 13.48 3.60 14.65
N HIS A 182 13.51 3.84 15.97
CA HIS A 182 14.64 3.48 16.82
C HIS A 182 14.85 1.97 16.93
N LEU A 183 13.78 1.19 16.94
CA LEU A 183 13.85 -0.26 16.90
C LEU A 183 14.33 -0.75 15.53
N ALA A 184 13.73 -0.23 14.45
CA ALA A 184 14.07 -0.61 13.08
C ALA A 184 15.54 -0.28 12.74
N ASP A 185 16.05 0.86 13.20
CA ASP A 185 17.43 1.32 13.00
C ASP A 185 18.49 0.43 13.65
N LYS A 186 18.10 -0.57 14.45
CA LYS A 186 19.05 -1.59 14.96
C LYS A 186 19.44 -2.60 13.88
N ILE A 187 18.71 -2.67 12.78
CA ILE A 187 18.95 -3.61 11.68
C ILE A 187 19.63 -2.87 10.53
N SER A 188 20.92 -3.15 10.31
CA SER A 188 21.73 -2.41 9.33
C SER A 188 21.24 -2.48 7.88
N GLU A 189 20.51 -3.53 7.49
CA GLU A 189 19.93 -3.62 6.14
C GLU A 189 18.86 -2.55 5.88
N LEU A 190 18.27 -2.00 6.94
CA LEU A 190 17.16 -1.04 6.86
C LEU A 190 17.62 0.42 6.75
N HIS A 191 18.89 0.73 7.04
CA HIS A 191 19.41 2.11 7.10
C HIS A 191 19.30 2.89 5.78
N LYS A 192 19.12 2.20 4.66
CA LYS A 192 18.99 2.81 3.33
C LYS A 192 17.53 3.04 2.90
N LEU A 193 16.57 2.59 3.70
CA LEU A 193 15.16 2.63 3.37
C LEU A 193 14.47 3.80 4.03
N THR A 194 13.50 4.36 3.32
CA THR A 194 12.53 5.28 3.90
C THR A 194 11.54 4.48 4.74
N PHE A 195 11.34 4.89 6.00
CA PHE A 195 10.30 4.31 6.85
C PHE A 195 8.96 5.02 6.64
N LEU A 196 7.90 4.21 6.55
CA LEU A 196 6.52 4.67 6.61
C LEU A 196 5.88 4.22 7.93
N SER A 197 5.03 5.07 8.48
CA SER A 197 4.18 4.76 9.64
C SER A 197 2.75 5.13 9.29
N ASN A 198 1.98 4.12 8.88
CA ASN A 198 0.58 4.25 8.51
C ASN A 198 -0.31 3.65 9.61
N SER A 199 -1.63 3.86 9.51
CA SER A 199 -2.60 3.49 10.57
C SER A 199 -2.80 1.98 10.80
#